data_AF-A0A1A8XT06-F1
#
_entry.id   AF-A0A1A8XT06-F1
#
_cell.length_a   1.000
_cell.length_b   1.000
_cell.length_c   1.000
_cell.angle_alpha   90.00
_cell.angle_beta   90.00
_cell.angle_gamma   90.00
#
_symmetry.space_group_name_H-M   'P 1'
#
loop_
_entity.id
_entity.type
_entity.pdbx_description
1 polymer ?
#
loop_
_entity_poly.entity_id
_entity_poly.type
_entity_poly.pdbx_seq_one_letter_code
_entity_poly.pdbx_strand_id
1 'polypeptide(L)'
;MRRNHFSAFPARQTGAALLILMLFIFLAATSWVLGRGEAIGARNQLDKATAAAMAQAKEALIGRAATDQNRPGSLPCPDTNNDGGVPLLVGNHCPSYIGRLPWKYLRVGDLRDSAGERLWYALTPALRDDNSAQPINPQRPLELTLDGRPNIAAIIFAPGAPAANQSGRSSNAAADYLDEANHAYPNSAYISGPPSPTFNDKALAITRDDIFRTVSQRVLAEIRGPDDNAAGPPTYGLRRYWAAYSTFPWADSGSDGVGDVGTTSGKLPYNELMINPVSVVWLSANGWLPLITYQRLSPNLARLGIIGSNQTIDVIPCPASPCP
;
A
#
# COMPACT_ATOMS: atom_id res chain seq x y z
N MET A 1 19.84 3.82 101.45
CA MET A 1 20.69 2.71 100.98
C MET A 1 19.81 1.47 100.94
N ARG A 2 19.62 0.66 99.88
CA ARG A 2 20.40 0.29 98.69
C ARG A 2 19.44 0.02 97.49
N ARG A 3 19.90 0.30 96.27
CA ARG A 3 19.32 -0.07 94.97
C ARG A 3 19.51 -1.56 94.68
N ASN A 4 18.52 -2.24 94.09
CA ASN A 4 18.72 -3.50 93.38
C ASN A 4 18.31 -3.34 91.90
N HIS A 5 19.31 -3.43 91.02
CA HIS A 5 19.16 -3.60 89.58
C HIS A 5 18.90 -5.08 89.29
N PHE A 6 17.91 -5.38 88.43
CA PHE A 6 17.85 -6.65 87.71
C PHE A 6 18.20 -6.43 86.24
N SER A 7 19.09 -7.31 85.77
CA SER A 7 19.86 -7.24 84.54
C SER A 7 19.03 -7.45 83.27
N ALA A 8 19.44 -6.76 82.21
CA ALA A 8 19.00 -7.00 80.83
C ALA A 8 19.47 -8.37 80.32
N PHE A 9 18.60 -9.07 79.57
CA PHE A 9 19.00 -10.21 78.75
C PHE A 9 19.50 -9.72 77.36
N PRO A 10 20.58 -10.29 76.81
CA PRO A 10 21.17 -9.85 75.55
C PRO A 10 20.40 -10.40 74.34
N ALA A 11 20.21 -9.55 73.33
CA ALA A 11 19.74 -9.94 72.02
C ALA A 11 20.76 -10.85 71.31
N ARG A 12 20.29 -11.93 70.67
CA ARG A 12 21.09 -12.75 69.75
C ARG A 12 20.27 -13.20 68.54
N GLN A 13 20.80 -12.82 67.37
CA GLN A 13 20.52 -13.21 65.98
C GLN A 13 19.65 -12.27 65.12
N THR A 14 20.35 -11.36 64.43
CA THR A 14 19.87 -10.49 63.34
C THR A 14 20.48 -10.86 61.97
N GLY A 15 20.92 -12.11 61.77
CA GLY A 15 21.52 -12.56 60.50
C GLY A 15 20.55 -13.26 59.54
N ALA A 16 19.78 -14.24 60.04
CA ALA A 16 18.88 -15.05 59.21
C ALA A 16 17.66 -14.25 58.70
N ALA A 17 17.12 -13.34 59.52
CA ALA A 17 15.98 -12.52 59.14
C ALA A 17 16.30 -11.57 57.97
N LEU A 18 17.53 -11.04 57.92
CA LEU A 18 17.98 -10.16 56.83
C LEU A 18 18.15 -10.93 55.51
N LEU A 19 18.68 -12.15 55.57
CA LEU A 19 18.83 -13.02 54.40
C LEU A 19 17.48 -13.48 53.85
N ILE A 20 16.54 -13.81 54.72
CA ILE A 20 15.16 -14.17 54.34
C ILE A 20 14.46 -12.95 53.71
N LEU A 21 14.60 -11.77 54.31
CA LEU A 21 14.06 -10.52 53.74
C LEU A 21 14.65 -10.22 52.35
N MET A 22 15.97 -10.34 52.20
CA MET A 22 16.65 -10.16 50.91
C MET A 22 16.19 -11.17 49.87
N LEU A 23 15.98 -12.43 50.26
CA LEU A 23 15.45 -13.47 49.38
C LEU A 23 14.04 -13.11 48.88
N PHE A 24 13.16 -12.65 49.77
CA PHE A 24 11.82 -12.20 49.38
C PHE A 24 11.85 -10.99 48.46
N ILE A 25 12.72 -10.01 48.74
CA ILE A 25 12.90 -8.84 47.86
C ILE A 25 13.43 -9.28 46.48
N PHE A 26 14.39 -10.20 46.44
CA PHE A 26 14.95 -10.72 45.19
C PHE A 26 13.93 -11.49 44.37
N LEU A 27 13.14 -12.36 45.00
CA LEU A 27 12.05 -13.08 44.33
C LEU A 27 10.97 -12.12 43.83
N ALA A 28 10.58 -11.11 44.62
CA ALA A 28 9.61 -10.10 44.21
C ALA A 28 10.11 -9.25 43.03
N ALA A 29 11.37 -8.80 43.08
CA ALA A 29 12.00 -8.04 42.00
C ALA A 29 12.10 -8.85 40.71
N THR A 30 12.52 -10.12 40.81
CA THR A 30 12.64 -11.03 39.67
C THR A 30 11.26 -11.32 39.04
N SER A 31 10.25 -11.59 39.86
CA SER A 31 8.85 -11.78 39.42
C SER A 31 8.31 -10.54 38.70
N TRP A 32 8.62 -9.34 39.22
CA TRP A 32 8.18 -8.08 38.62
C TRP A 32 8.87 -7.80 37.28
N VAL A 33 10.17 -8.10 37.15
CA VAL A 33 10.92 -7.95 35.89
C VAL A 33 10.44 -8.95 34.84
N LEU A 34 10.23 -10.22 35.22
CA LEU A 34 9.72 -11.26 34.31
C LEU A 34 8.30 -10.94 33.83
N GLY A 35 7.40 -10.50 34.72
CA GLY A 35 6.04 -10.10 34.36
C GLY A 35 5.98 -8.90 33.40
N ARG A 36 6.94 -7.96 33.48
CA ARG A 36 7.08 -6.88 32.48
C ARG A 36 7.58 -7.40 31.12
N GLY A 37 8.50 -8.37 31.12
CA GLY A 37 9.00 -8.99 29.89
C GLY A 37 7.91 -9.71 29.09
N GLU A 38 7.05 -10.46 29.78
CA GLU A 38 5.91 -11.16 29.16
C GLU A 38 4.87 -10.19 28.59
N ALA A 39 4.52 -9.13 29.34
CA ALA A 39 3.58 -8.11 28.87
C ALA A 39 4.10 -7.34 27.64
N ILE A 40 5.39 -7.00 27.62
CA ILE A 40 6.04 -6.39 26.45
C ILE A 40 6.05 -7.37 25.26
N GLY A 41 6.36 -8.65 25.51
CA GLY A 41 6.32 -9.70 24.49
C GLY A 41 4.95 -9.87 23.86
N ALA A 42 3.89 -9.94 24.67
CA ALA A 42 2.51 -10.07 24.20
C ALA A 42 2.07 -8.84 23.37
N ARG A 43 2.38 -7.62 23.83
CA ARG A 43 2.05 -6.40 23.10
C ARG A 43 2.77 -6.32 21.75
N ASN A 44 4.04 -6.69 21.71
CA ASN A 44 4.79 -6.81 20.47
C ASN A 44 4.18 -7.84 19.49
N GLN A 45 3.63 -8.95 20.00
CA GLN A 45 2.95 -9.94 19.15
C GLN A 45 1.64 -9.39 18.56
N LEU A 46 0.81 -8.72 19.37
CA LEU A 46 -0.41 -8.06 18.91
C LEU A 46 -0.11 -6.99 17.85
N ASP A 47 0.96 -6.22 18.07
CA ASP A 47 1.41 -5.20 17.12
C ASP A 47 1.87 -5.81 15.79
N LYS A 48 2.59 -6.94 15.85
CA LYS A 48 2.99 -7.71 14.66
C LYS A 48 1.79 -8.28 13.91
N ALA A 49 0.80 -8.84 14.61
CA ALA A 49 -0.41 -9.37 13.98
C ALA A 49 -1.19 -8.29 13.25
N THR A 50 -1.37 -7.13 13.89
CA THR A 50 -2.01 -5.96 13.27
C THR A 50 -1.21 -5.47 12.06
N ALA A 51 0.11 -5.33 12.18
CA ALA A 51 0.97 -4.90 11.09
C ALA A 51 0.92 -5.88 9.90
N ALA A 52 0.87 -7.19 10.16
CA ALA A 52 0.76 -8.21 9.12
C ALA A 52 -0.57 -8.11 8.36
N ALA A 53 -1.69 -7.91 9.07
CA ALA A 53 -3.00 -7.70 8.45
C ALA A 53 -3.02 -6.43 7.58
N MET A 54 -2.48 -5.32 8.08
CA MET A 54 -2.39 -4.06 7.32
C MET A 54 -1.47 -4.20 6.10
N ALA A 55 -0.35 -4.91 6.23
CA ALA A 55 0.56 -5.18 5.12
C ALA A 55 -0.12 -6.03 4.03
N GLN A 56 -0.86 -7.08 4.42
CA GLN A 56 -1.61 -7.90 3.46
C GLN A 56 -2.70 -7.08 2.73
N ALA A 57 -3.39 -6.19 3.43
CA ALA A 57 -4.34 -5.26 2.82
C ALA A 57 -3.66 -4.30 1.83
N LYS A 58 -2.48 -3.77 2.18
CA LYS A 58 -1.68 -2.90 1.30
C LYS A 58 -1.29 -3.62 0.01
N GLU A 59 -0.72 -4.83 0.13
CA GLU A 59 -0.31 -5.61 -1.04
C GLU A 59 -1.50 -5.99 -1.93
N ALA A 60 -2.66 -6.30 -1.34
CA ALA A 60 -3.85 -6.60 -2.12
C ALA A 60 -4.41 -5.39 -2.89
N LEU A 61 -4.34 -4.19 -2.31
CA LEU A 61 -4.72 -2.95 -3.00
C LEU A 61 -3.74 -2.62 -4.14
N ILE A 62 -2.43 -2.74 -3.91
CA ILE A 62 -1.40 -2.55 -4.95
C ILE A 62 -1.59 -3.58 -6.07
N GLY A 63 -1.78 -4.86 -5.72
CA GLY A 63 -2.05 -5.94 -6.65
C GLY A 63 -3.31 -5.68 -7.48
N ARG A 64 -4.43 -5.32 -6.84
CA ARG A 64 -5.69 -4.98 -7.51
C ARG A 64 -5.50 -3.80 -8.47
N ALA A 65 -4.79 -2.75 -8.07
CA ALA A 65 -4.50 -1.61 -8.95
C ALA A 65 -3.64 -2.03 -10.15
N ALA A 66 -2.63 -2.86 -9.93
CA ALA A 66 -1.75 -3.36 -10.98
C ALA A 66 -2.46 -4.33 -11.94
N THR A 67 -3.45 -5.11 -11.50
CA THR A 67 -4.15 -6.12 -12.32
C THR A 67 -5.49 -5.63 -12.87
N ASP A 68 -5.87 -4.37 -12.68
CA ASP A 68 -7.11 -3.83 -13.24
C ASP A 68 -7.12 -3.94 -14.76
N GLN A 69 -8.03 -4.69 -15.36
CA GLN A 69 -8.04 -4.89 -16.81
C GLN A 69 -8.35 -3.61 -17.61
N ASN A 70 -9.05 -2.66 -17.02
CA ASN A 70 -9.59 -1.48 -17.70
C ASN A 70 -8.94 -0.17 -17.23
N ARG A 71 -8.47 -0.12 -15.99
CA ARG A 71 -7.95 1.09 -15.35
C ARG A 71 -6.75 0.79 -14.44
N PRO A 72 -5.61 0.32 -14.97
CA PRO A 72 -4.42 0.11 -14.15
C PRO A 72 -4.08 1.35 -13.31
N GLY A 73 -3.95 1.17 -12.00
CA GLY A 73 -3.75 2.24 -11.01
C GLY A 73 -5.00 2.68 -10.25
N SER A 74 -6.20 2.23 -10.63
CA SER A 74 -7.42 2.51 -9.87
C SER A 74 -7.51 1.68 -8.59
N LEU A 75 -8.27 2.20 -7.63
CA LEU A 75 -8.53 1.56 -6.34
C LEU A 75 -10.05 1.52 -6.05
N PRO A 76 -10.54 0.42 -5.44
CA PRO A 76 -11.96 0.25 -5.16
C PRO A 76 -12.46 1.24 -4.09
N CYS A 77 -13.74 1.61 -4.15
CA CYS A 77 -14.38 2.38 -3.09
C CYS A 77 -14.37 1.60 -1.76
N PRO A 78 -14.27 2.30 -0.61
CA PRO A 78 -14.43 1.69 0.70
C PRO A 78 -15.78 1.00 0.90
N ASP A 79 -15.80 -0.05 1.71
CA ASP A 79 -17.01 -0.73 2.18
C ASP A 79 -17.72 0.15 3.23
N THR A 80 -18.97 0.54 2.95
CA THR A 80 -19.76 1.43 3.81
C THR A 80 -20.82 0.71 4.66
N ASN A 81 -21.02 -0.60 4.45
CA ASN A 81 -22.08 -1.37 5.12
C ASN A 81 -21.55 -2.61 5.85
N ASN A 82 -20.24 -2.85 5.83
CA ASN A 82 -19.54 -3.92 6.52
C ASN A 82 -19.79 -5.33 5.94
N ASP A 83 -20.13 -5.43 4.66
CA ASP A 83 -20.32 -6.70 3.93
C ASP A 83 -19.06 -7.22 3.20
N GLY A 84 -17.98 -6.43 3.21
CA GLY A 84 -16.70 -6.70 2.56
C GLY A 84 -16.66 -6.43 1.05
N GLY A 85 -17.76 -5.94 0.48
CA GLY A 85 -17.92 -5.61 -0.92
C GLY A 85 -17.52 -4.16 -1.25
N VAL A 86 -17.60 -3.84 -2.55
CA VAL A 86 -17.46 -2.46 -3.04
C VAL A 86 -18.87 -1.95 -3.33
N PRO A 87 -19.29 -0.83 -2.73
CA PRO A 87 -20.62 -0.30 -2.96
C PRO A 87 -20.74 0.26 -4.37
N LEU A 88 -21.99 0.40 -4.85
CA LEU A 88 -22.27 1.14 -6.07
C LEU A 88 -21.91 2.62 -5.88
N LEU A 89 -21.45 3.25 -6.97
CA LEU A 89 -21.19 4.69 -6.97
C LEU A 89 -22.49 5.48 -6.79
N VAL A 90 -22.38 6.63 -6.12
CA VAL A 90 -23.43 7.64 -6.07
C VAL A 90 -23.08 8.70 -7.10
N GLY A 91 -23.77 8.64 -8.25
CA GLY A 91 -23.33 9.34 -9.46
C GLY A 91 -21.97 8.80 -9.90
N ASN A 92 -20.95 9.65 -9.88
CA ASN A 92 -19.59 9.30 -10.26
C ASN A 92 -18.64 9.16 -9.06
N HIS A 93 -19.14 9.22 -7.83
CA HIS A 93 -18.32 9.20 -6.61
C HIS A 93 -18.58 7.96 -5.77
N CYS A 94 -17.59 7.56 -4.97
CA CYS A 94 -17.83 6.61 -3.89
C CYS A 94 -18.89 7.18 -2.93
N PRO A 95 -19.78 6.36 -2.34
CA PRO A 95 -20.71 6.83 -1.32
C PRO A 95 -19.99 7.48 -0.12
N SER A 96 -18.80 6.99 0.20
CA SER A 96 -17.85 7.58 1.12
C SER A 96 -16.43 7.27 0.66
N TYR A 97 -15.48 8.18 0.90
CA TYR A 97 -14.05 7.94 0.67
C TYR A 97 -13.32 7.45 1.93
N ILE A 98 -14.05 7.25 3.01
CA ILE A 98 -13.61 6.50 4.19
C ILE A 98 -14.65 5.43 4.55
N GLY A 99 -14.18 4.21 4.79
CA GLY A 99 -15.01 3.08 5.14
C GLY A 99 -14.15 1.90 5.56
N ARG A 100 -14.74 0.71 5.62
CA ARG A 100 -13.98 -0.52 5.86
C ARG A 100 -13.23 -0.94 4.60
N LEU A 101 -12.17 -1.71 4.77
CA LEU A 101 -11.50 -2.37 3.67
C LEU A 101 -12.49 -3.33 2.97
N PRO A 102 -12.66 -3.26 1.63
CA PRO A 102 -13.55 -4.17 0.89
C PRO A 102 -12.88 -5.56 0.72
N TRP A 103 -12.69 -6.25 1.84
CA TRP A 103 -11.86 -7.44 1.99
C TRP A 103 -12.33 -8.64 1.15
N LYS A 104 -13.65 -8.77 0.94
CA LYS A 104 -14.23 -9.83 0.10
C LYS A 104 -13.97 -9.54 -1.37
N TYR A 105 -14.10 -8.29 -1.80
CA TYR A 105 -13.75 -7.85 -3.16
C TYR A 105 -12.26 -8.06 -3.45
N LEU A 106 -11.40 -7.74 -2.47
CA LEU A 106 -9.94 -7.92 -2.57
C LEU A 106 -9.48 -9.37 -2.40
N ARG A 107 -10.38 -10.30 -2.04
CA ARG A 107 -10.10 -11.74 -1.86
C ARG A 107 -8.99 -12.04 -0.84
N VAL A 108 -8.90 -11.22 0.22
CA VAL A 108 -7.89 -11.36 1.29
C VAL A 108 -8.38 -12.05 2.55
N GLY A 109 -9.64 -12.49 2.57
CA GLY A 109 -10.31 -12.95 3.80
C GLY A 109 -10.65 -11.79 4.74
N ASP A 110 -11.32 -12.07 5.84
CA ASP A 110 -11.75 -11.05 6.80
C ASP A 110 -10.57 -10.57 7.68
N LEU A 111 -9.73 -9.69 7.10
CA LEU A 111 -8.55 -9.13 7.78
C LEU A 111 -8.96 -8.27 8.98
N ARG A 112 -8.40 -8.62 10.14
CA ARG A 112 -8.66 -7.96 11.41
C ARG A 112 -7.37 -7.58 12.12
N ASP A 113 -7.45 -6.50 12.90
CA ASP A 113 -6.39 -6.15 13.83
C ASP A 113 -6.39 -7.07 15.07
N SER A 114 -5.44 -6.84 15.97
CA SER A 114 -5.31 -7.64 17.19
C SER A 114 -6.43 -7.43 18.21
N ALA A 115 -7.24 -6.38 18.08
CA ALA A 115 -8.44 -6.18 18.89
C ALA A 115 -9.67 -6.89 18.28
N GLY A 116 -9.51 -7.53 17.12
CA GLY A 116 -10.56 -8.22 16.41
C GLY A 116 -11.38 -7.30 15.51
N GLU A 117 -10.94 -6.07 15.26
CA GLU A 117 -11.66 -5.12 14.40
C GLU A 117 -11.23 -5.21 12.95
N ARG A 118 -12.18 -4.99 12.04
CA ARG A 118 -11.84 -4.91 10.60
C ARG A 118 -11.06 -3.65 10.31
N LEU A 119 -10.15 -3.77 9.35
CA LEU A 119 -9.38 -2.63 8.88
C LEU A 119 -10.29 -1.60 8.20
N TRP A 120 -9.99 -0.33 8.46
CA TRP A 120 -10.57 0.81 7.77
C TRP A 120 -9.65 1.27 6.63
N TYR A 121 -10.21 2.00 5.69
CA TYR A 121 -9.58 2.34 4.43
C TYR A 121 -10.10 3.70 3.96
N ALA A 122 -9.18 4.64 3.76
CA ALA A 122 -9.42 5.92 3.11
C ALA A 122 -8.80 5.93 1.72
N LEU A 123 -9.54 6.45 0.73
CA LEU A 123 -9.15 6.49 -0.69
C LEU A 123 -9.11 7.93 -1.20
N THR A 124 -8.05 8.30 -1.94
CA THR A 124 -8.07 9.56 -2.68
C THR A 124 -9.08 9.51 -3.83
N PRO A 125 -9.96 10.52 -3.99
CA PRO A 125 -10.92 10.55 -5.09
C PRO A 125 -10.29 10.50 -6.48
N ALA A 126 -9.03 10.92 -6.61
CA ALA A 126 -8.28 10.97 -7.86
C ALA A 126 -7.93 9.59 -8.43
N LEU A 127 -7.99 8.52 -7.63
CA LEU A 127 -7.67 7.15 -8.03
C LEU A 127 -8.86 6.18 -7.88
N ARG A 128 -10.09 6.69 -7.73
CA ARG A 128 -11.27 5.81 -7.66
C ARG A 128 -11.41 4.97 -8.93
N ASP A 129 -11.98 3.78 -8.77
CA ASP A 129 -12.28 2.86 -9.86
C ASP A 129 -13.48 3.30 -10.69
N ASP A 130 -13.33 4.44 -11.37
CA ASP A 130 -14.32 5.02 -12.29
C ASP A 130 -13.66 5.79 -13.45
N ASN A 131 -14.33 5.89 -14.61
CA ASN A 131 -13.80 6.61 -15.77
C ASN A 131 -13.66 8.10 -15.52
N SER A 132 -14.53 8.69 -14.69
CA SER A 132 -14.45 10.11 -14.33
C SER A 132 -13.22 10.48 -13.49
N ALA A 133 -12.46 9.50 -13.00
CA ALA A 133 -11.19 9.72 -12.31
C ALA A 133 -9.98 9.84 -13.25
N GLN A 134 -10.15 9.45 -14.52
CA GLN A 134 -9.10 9.48 -15.53
C GLN A 134 -8.66 10.93 -15.85
N PRO A 135 -7.38 11.15 -16.18
CA PRO A 135 -6.32 10.15 -16.36
C PRO A 135 -5.76 9.60 -15.03
N ILE A 136 -5.61 8.27 -14.94
CA ILE A 136 -5.01 7.57 -13.78
C ILE A 136 -3.58 7.16 -14.13
N ASN A 137 -2.63 8.02 -13.76
CA ASN A 137 -1.20 7.83 -14.04
C ASN A 137 -0.33 8.50 -12.94
N PRO A 138 1.01 8.32 -12.96
CA PRO A 138 1.90 8.83 -11.91
C PRO A 138 1.95 10.35 -11.82
N GLN A 139 1.47 11.09 -12.81
CA GLN A 139 1.43 12.56 -12.76
C GLN A 139 0.13 13.08 -12.12
N ARG A 140 -0.84 12.21 -11.83
CA ARG A 140 -2.12 12.58 -11.22
C ARG A 140 -1.89 13.15 -9.81
N PRO A 141 -2.30 14.41 -9.54
CA PRO A 141 -2.22 14.97 -8.19
C PRO A 141 -3.13 14.21 -7.22
N LEU A 142 -2.63 13.97 -6.01
CA LEU A 142 -3.37 13.28 -4.94
C LEU A 142 -3.54 14.20 -3.73
N GLU A 143 -4.73 14.18 -3.14
CA GLU A 143 -5.13 15.13 -2.09
C GLU A 143 -4.92 14.63 -0.65
N LEU A 144 -4.77 13.30 -0.49
CA LEU A 144 -4.62 12.72 0.85
C LEU A 144 -3.24 13.05 1.42
N THR A 145 -3.22 13.34 2.72
CA THR A 145 -2.00 13.48 3.51
C THR A 145 -2.05 12.61 4.76
N LEU A 146 -0.89 12.11 5.19
CA LEU A 146 -0.70 11.47 6.48
C LEU A 146 0.41 12.21 7.22
N ASP A 147 0.11 12.81 8.36
CA ASP A 147 1.05 13.66 9.12
C ASP A 147 1.62 14.81 8.27
N GLY A 148 0.78 15.39 7.42
CA GLY A 148 1.15 16.44 6.47
C GLY A 148 2.01 15.97 5.29
N ARG A 149 2.36 14.67 5.20
CA ARG A 149 3.07 14.12 4.03
C ARG A 149 2.09 13.94 2.86
N PRO A 150 2.35 14.55 1.69
CA PRO A 150 1.44 14.50 0.55
C PRO A 150 1.63 13.21 -0.28
N ASN A 151 0.94 13.14 -1.43
CA ASN A 151 1.04 12.05 -2.41
C ASN A 151 0.58 10.69 -1.89
N ILE A 152 -0.44 10.68 -1.03
CA ILE A 152 -1.04 9.46 -0.51
C ILE A 152 -2.18 9.01 -1.43
N ALA A 153 -2.13 7.76 -1.90
CA ALA A 153 -3.17 7.14 -2.70
C ALA A 153 -4.30 6.60 -1.83
N ALA A 154 -3.93 5.95 -0.73
CA ALA A 154 -4.86 5.44 0.26
C ALA A 154 -4.18 5.31 1.63
N ILE A 155 -4.99 5.18 2.67
CA ILE A 155 -4.52 4.89 4.04
C ILE A 155 -5.34 3.73 4.58
N ILE A 156 -4.67 2.74 5.14
CA ILE A 156 -5.29 1.64 5.89
C ILE A 156 -5.19 1.98 7.37
N PHE A 157 -6.29 1.85 8.10
CA PHE A 157 -6.30 2.03 9.54
C PHE A 157 -6.65 0.73 10.27
N ALA A 158 -5.97 0.48 11.37
CA ALA A 158 -6.38 -0.48 12.38
C ALA A 158 -6.89 0.30 13.60
N PRO A 159 -8.21 0.25 13.90
CA PRO A 159 -8.82 1.07 14.93
C PRO A 159 -8.51 0.62 16.36
N GLY A 160 -7.98 -0.59 16.55
CA GLY A 160 -7.65 -1.11 17.87
C GLY A 160 -8.88 -1.29 18.78
N ALA A 161 -8.61 -1.40 20.08
CA ALA A 161 -9.66 -1.53 21.08
C ALA A 161 -10.46 -0.22 21.22
N PRO A 162 -11.74 -0.27 21.62
CA PRO A 162 -12.54 0.95 21.76
C PRO A 162 -11.89 1.95 22.72
N ALA A 163 -11.71 3.19 22.27
CA ALA A 163 -11.31 4.29 23.15
C ALA A 163 -12.47 4.66 24.10
N ALA A 164 -12.17 5.38 25.19
CA ALA A 164 -13.16 5.66 26.24
C ALA A 164 -14.40 6.44 25.75
N ASN A 165 -14.27 7.19 24.66
CA ASN A 165 -15.33 7.97 24.01
C ASN A 165 -16.04 7.21 22.86
N GLN A 166 -15.64 5.99 22.54
CA GLN A 166 -16.20 5.18 21.46
C GLN A 166 -17.23 4.18 22.02
N SER A 167 -18.50 4.59 22.12
CA SER A 167 -19.60 3.74 22.61
C SER A 167 -20.55 3.23 21.52
N GLY A 168 -20.37 3.65 20.26
CA GLY A 168 -21.26 3.32 19.15
C GLY A 168 -20.90 2.07 18.34
N ARG A 169 -19.82 1.34 18.69
CA ARG A 169 -19.56 0.02 18.09
C ARG A 169 -20.74 -0.90 18.44
N SER A 170 -21.44 -1.53 17.50
CA SER A 170 -21.07 -2.14 16.22
C SER A 170 -21.60 -1.43 14.95
N SER A 171 -21.64 -0.10 14.94
CA SER A 171 -22.14 0.67 13.78
C SER A 171 -21.23 0.60 12.54
N ASN A 172 -21.63 1.30 11.48
CA ASN A 172 -20.83 1.57 10.28
C ASN A 172 -20.25 3.00 10.23
N ALA A 173 -20.36 3.78 11.31
CA ALA A 173 -19.82 5.14 11.36
C ALA A 173 -18.32 5.12 11.70
N ALA A 174 -17.49 5.82 10.93
CA ALA A 174 -16.05 5.89 11.17
C ALA A 174 -15.72 6.42 12.57
N ALA A 175 -16.49 7.39 13.07
CA ALA A 175 -16.28 8.01 14.39
C ALA A 175 -16.44 7.05 15.58
N ASP A 176 -17.09 5.90 15.38
CA ASP A 176 -17.22 4.88 16.43
C ASP A 176 -15.99 3.96 16.52
N TYR A 177 -15.04 4.08 15.58
CA TYR A 177 -13.87 3.22 15.47
C TYR A 177 -12.55 3.98 15.40
N LEU A 178 -12.51 5.06 14.60
CA LEU A 178 -11.29 5.84 14.34
C LEU A 178 -11.25 7.10 15.19
N ASP A 179 -10.04 7.49 15.57
CA ASP A 179 -9.77 8.56 16.51
C ASP A 179 -9.55 9.92 15.82
N GLU A 180 -10.01 10.98 16.48
CA GLU A 180 -9.72 12.37 16.10
C GLU A 180 -9.88 12.67 14.60
N ALA A 181 -8.80 13.09 13.92
CA ALA A 181 -8.82 13.43 12.50
C ALA A 181 -9.08 12.23 11.59
N ASN A 182 -8.91 10.99 12.08
CA ASN A 182 -9.00 9.79 11.25
C ASN A 182 -10.43 9.40 10.88
N HIS A 183 -11.47 9.92 11.55
CA HIS A 183 -12.87 9.76 11.12
C HIS A 183 -13.44 11.00 10.41
N ALA A 184 -12.65 12.07 10.26
CA ALA A 184 -13.16 13.40 9.92
C ALA A 184 -13.41 13.60 8.41
N TYR A 185 -14.20 12.77 7.74
CA TYR A 185 -14.62 13.02 6.35
C TYR A 185 -15.50 14.30 6.26
N PRO A 186 -15.31 15.20 5.26
CA PRO A 186 -14.52 15.07 4.03
C PRO A 186 -13.06 15.55 4.11
N ASN A 187 -12.46 15.68 5.29
CA ASN A 187 -11.05 16.03 5.42
C ASN A 187 -10.14 14.98 4.75
N SER A 188 -9.11 15.46 4.05
CA SER A 188 -8.08 14.62 3.41
C SER A 188 -6.79 14.53 4.23
N ALA A 189 -6.72 15.20 5.38
CA ALA A 189 -5.58 15.16 6.29
C ALA A 189 -5.81 14.19 7.47
N TYR A 190 -5.03 13.12 7.46
CA TYR A 190 -5.04 12.05 8.46
C TYR A 190 -3.76 12.09 9.29
N ILE A 191 -3.79 11.44 10.45
CA ILE A 191 -2.67 11.47 11.41
C ILE A 191 -2.25 10.07 11.85
N SER A 192 -0.95 9.91 12.11
CA SER A 192 -0.39 8.82 12.89
C SER A 192 0.24 9.42 14.15
N GLY A 193 -0.38 9.16 15.29
CA GLY A 193 0.03 9.69 16.59
C GLY A 193 0.64 8.62 17.49
N PRO A 194 1.43 9.01 18.51
CA PRO A 194 1.79 8.08 19.57
C PRO A 194 0.51 7.59 20.26
N PRO A 195 0.43 6.31 20.65
CA PRO A 195 -0.73 5.80 21.37
C PRO A 195 -1.00 6.60 22.65
N SER A 196 -2.23 7.03 22.83
CA SER A 196 -2.76 7.70 24.01
C SER A 196 -4.10 7.05 24.41
N PRO A 197 -4.68 7.39 25.58
CA PRO A 197 -6.00 6.89 25.96
C PRO A 197 -7.13 7.26 24.99
N THR A 198 -6.93 8.27 24.13
CA THR A 198 -7.91 8.77 23.15
C THR A 198 -7.43 8.65 21.70
N PHE A 199 -6.24 8.06 21.48
CA PHE A 199 -5.67 7.84 20.16
C PHE A 199 -4.91 6.53 20.14
N ASN A 200 -5.47 5.46 19.60
CA ASN A 200 -4.83 4.16 19.47
C ASN A 200 -4.89 3.57 18.06
N ASP A 201 -5.48 4.30 17.11
CA ASP A 201 -5.39 4.01 15.68
C ASP A 201 -3.95 3.78 15.22
N LYS A 202 -3.77 2.76 14.38
CA LYS A 202 -2.56 2.62 13.56
C LYS A 202 -2.90 2.96 12.12
N ALA A 203 -2.08 3.77 11.48
CA ALA A 203 -2.22 4.13 10.07
C ALA A 203 -1.07 3.56 9.23
N LEU A 204 -1.40 3.01 8.07
CA LEU A 204 -0.45 2.57 7.05
C LEU A 204 -0.77 3.25 5.73
N ALA A 205 0.11 4.16 5.32
CA ALA A 205 0.00 4.82 4.03
C ALA A 205 0.33 3.90 2.85
N ILE A 206 -0.44 4.06 1.78
CA ILE A 206 -0.14 3.60 0.44
C ILE A 206 0.14 4.86 -0.39
N THR A 207 1.38 5.04 -0.78
CA THR A 207 1.81 6.23 -1.53
C THR A 207 1.50 6.11 -3.02
N ARG A 208 1.53 7.23 -3.75
CA ARG A 208 1.52 7.25 -5.22
C ARG A 208 2.57 6.30 -5.80
N ASP A 209 3.78 6.32 -5.25
CA ASP A 209 4.89 5.51 -5.74
C ASP A 209 4.69 4.02 -5.43
N ASP A 210 4.02 3.66 -4.33
CA ASP A 210 3.66 2.26 -4.04
C ASP A 210 2.72 1.70 -5.12
N ILE A 211 1.69 2.45 -5.51
CA ILE A 211 0.75 2.06 -6.58
C ILE A 211 1.47 1.99 -7.93
N PHE A 212 2.12 3.09 -8.30
CA PHE A 212 2.63 3.24 -9.66
C PHE A 212 3.95 2.52 -9.92
N ARG A 213 4.66 2.01 -8.91
CA ARG A 213 5.81 1.12 -9.11
C ARG A 213 5.42 -0.12 -9.91
N THR A 214 4.40 -0.85 -9.46
CA THR A 214 3.93 -2.10 -10.09
C THR A 214 3.11 -1.82 -11.35
N VAL A 215 2.25 -0.80 -11.31
CA VAL A 215 1.43 -0.42 -12.49
C VAL A 215 2.31 0.01 -13.66
N SER A 216 3.38 0.77 -13.40
CA SER A 216 4.34 1.17 -14.44
C SER A 216 4.99 -0.04 -15.12
N GLN A 217 5.36 -1.07 -14.36
CA GLN A 217 5.95 -2.29 -14.92
C GLN A 217 4.97 -3.00 -15.85
N ARG A 218 3.69 -3.09 -15.47
CA ARG A 218 2.65 -3.61 -16.37
C ARG A 218 2.54 -2.78 -17.64
N VAL A 219 2.45 -1.45 -17.53
CA VAL A 219 2.37 -0.54 -18.70
C VAL A 219 3.54 -0.79 -19.67
N LEU A 220 4.76 -0.86 -19.14
CA LEU A 220 5.96 -1.12 -19.93
C LEU A 220 5.94 -2.51 -20.58
N ALA A 221 5.45 -3.54 -19.87
CA ALA A 221 5.32 -4.89 -20.40
C ALA A 221 4.33 -4.97 -21.57
N GLU A 222 3.22 -4.22 -21.50
CA GLU A 222 2.20 -4.16 -22.56
C GLU A 222 2.76 -3.53 -23.84
N ILE A 223 3.60 -2.50 -23.71
CA ILE A 223 4.25 -1.82 -24.84
C ILE A 223 5.39 -2.66 -25.42
N ARG A 224 6.19 -3.31 -24.56
CA ARG A 224 7.21 -4.28 -24.97
C ARG A 224 6.58 -5.38 -25.83
N GLY A 225 5.39 -5.83 -25.43
CA GLY A 225 4.72 -7.01 -25.95
C GLY A 225 4.95 -8.23 -25.04
N PRO A 226 4.04 -9.23 -25.10
CA PRO A 226 4.05 -10.42 -24.24
C PRO A 226 5.31 -11.28 -24.36
N ASP A 227 5.69 -11.94 -23.26
CA ASP A 227 6.76 -12.96 -23.21
C ASP A 227 6.25 -14.33 -23.70
N ASP A 228 4.99 -14.63 -23.38
CA ASP A 228 4.34 -15.92 -23.49
C ASP A 228 3.13 -15.84 -24.44
N ASN A 229 3.35 -16.17 -25.71
CA ASN A 229 2.28 -16.37 -26.69
C ASN A 229 2.31 -17.80 -27.20
N ALA A 230 1.23 -18.20 -27.88
CA ALA A 230 1.25 -19.40 -28.71
C ALA A 230 2.45 -19.38 -29.67
N ALA A 231 3.00 -20.55 -29.97
CA ALA A 231 4.16 -20.69 -30.84
C ALA A 231 3.93 -19.94 -32.17
N GLY A 232 4.84 -19.03 -32.50
CA GLY A 232 4.70 -18.12 -33.64
C GLY A 232 5.39 -16.78 -33.42
N PRO A 233 5.26 -15.84 -34.39
CA PRO A 233 5.78 -14.50 -34.23
C PRO A 233 5.03 -13.75 -33.11
N PRO A 234 5.69 -12.83 -32.36
CA PRO A 234 5.02 -11.98 -31.39
C PRO A 234 3.86 -11.22 -32.03
N THR A 235 2.77 -11.06 -31.29
CA THR A 235 1.52 -10.49 -31.81
C THR A 235 1.37 -8.99 -31.58
N TYR A 236 2.06 -8.43 -30.58
CA TYR A 236 1.91 -7.03 -30.18
C TYR A 236 3.22 -6.33 -29.79
N GLY A 237 3.15 -5.00 -29.72
CA GLY A 237 4.18 -4.13 -29.15
C GLY A 237 5.46 -4.04 -29.97
N LEU A 238 6.53 -3.60 -29.31
CA LEU A 238 7.85 -3.47 -29.91
C LEU A 238 8.40 -4.79 -30.45
N ARG A 239 8.12 -5.92 -29.77
CA ARG A 239 8.58 -7.24 -30.23
C ARG A 239 7.96 -7.65 -31.55
N ARG A 240 6.66 -7.40 -31.74
CA ARG A 240 5.99 -7.63 -33.04
C ARG A 240 6.55 -6.71 -34.12
N TYR A 241 6.76 -5.44 -33.81
CA TYR A 241 7.38 -4.51 -34.75
C TYR A 241 8.74 -5.05 -35.21
N TRP A 242 9.60 -5.45 -34.27
CA TRP A 242 10.89 -6.03 -34.60
C TRP A 242 10.74 -7.29 -35.46
N ALA A 243 9.82 -8.19 -35.13
CA ALA A 243 9.60 -9.42 -35.92
C ALA A 243 9.17 -9.12 -37.37
N ALA A 244 8.47 -8.01 -37.61
CA ALA A 244 8.03 -7.59 -38.95
C ALA A 244 9.13 -6.88 -39.75
N TYR A 245 9.99 -6.10 -39.08
CA TYR A 245 10.93 -5.18 -39.75
C TYR A 245 12.41 -5.49 -39.50
N SER A 246 12.73 -6.49 -38.67
CA SER A 246 14.10 -6.82 -38.23
C SER A 246 14.87 -5.67 -37.58
N THR A 247 14.15 -4.67 -37.05
CA THR A 247 14.69 -3.54 -36.30
C THR A 247 13.63 -2.95 -35.38
N PHE A 248 14.04 -2.35 -34.27
CA PHE A 248 13.17 -1.44 -33.51
C PHE A 248 12.99 -0.08 -34.22
N PRO A 249 11.84 0.61 -34.01
CA PRO A 249 11.51 1.87 -34.67
C PRO A 249 12.40 3.01 -34.19
N TRP A 250 12.47 4.10 -34.95
CA TRP A 250 13.08 5.34 -34.48
C TRP A 250 12.20 6.02 -33.42
N ALA A 251 12.80 6.85 -32.58
CA ALA A 251 12.05 7.57 -31.56
C ALA A 251 11.23 8.72 -32.15
N ASP A 252 10.12 9.04 -31.50
CA ASP A 252 9.28 10.20 -31.82
C ASP A 252 9.85 11.45 -31.11
N SER A 253 10.33 12.43 -31.88
CA SER A 253 10.81 13.71 -31.36
C SER A 253 9.76 14.82 -31.37
N GLY A 254 8.72 14.68 -32.19
CA GLY A 254 7.65 15.66 -32.41
C GLY A 254 6.42 15.50 -31.50
N SER A 255 6.32 14.39 -30.76
CA SER A 255 5.14 13.99 -29.98
C SER A 255 3.87 13.77 -30.81
N ASP A 256 4.01 13.38 -32.09
CA ASP A 256 2.89 13.02 -32.97
C ASP A 256 2.59 11.51 -32.99
N GLY A 257 3.37 10.73 -32.23
CA GLY A 257 3.27 9.28 -32.13
C GLY A 257 3.96 8.53 -33.25
N VAL A 258 4.72 9.19 -34.13
CA VAL A 258 5.43 8.60 -35.27
C VAL A 258 6.95 8.74 -35.08
N GLY A 259 7.71 7.75 -35.51
CA GLY A 259 9.17 7.77 -35.39
C GLY A 259 9.84 8.66 -36.43
N ASP A 260 10.83 9.45 -35.99
CA ASP A 260 11.63 10.32 -36.86
C ASP A 260 12.93 9.62 -37.26
N VAL A 261 13.15 9.45 -38.57
CA VAL A 261 14.35 8.75 -39.08
C VAL A 261 15.64 9.40 -38.56
N GLY A 262 16.47 8.59 -37.91
CA GLY A 262 17.73 9.02 -37.30
C GLY A 262 17.63 9.42 -35.82
N THR A 263 16.43 9.58 -35.29
CA THR A 263 16.20 9.94 -33.88
C THR A 263 16.26 8.70 -32.99
N THR A 264 17.25 8.64 -32.10
CA THR A 264 17.46 7.48 -31.20
C THR A 264 16.85 7.65 -29.81
N SER A 265 16.43 8.85 -29.42
CA SER A 265 15.86 9.11 -28.10
C SER A 265 14.72 10.12 -28.19
N GLY A 266 13.61 9.83 -27.51
CA GLY A 266 12.40 10.66 -27.56
C GLY A 266 11.22 9.97 -26.89
N LYS A 267 10.04 10.15 -27.47
CA LYS A 267 8.80 9.47 -27.09
C LYS A 267 8.65 8.15 -27.84
N LEU A 268 7.77 7.31 -27.32
CA LEU A 268 7.36 6.08 -28.00
C LEU A 268 6.63 6.42 -29.31
N PRO A 269 7.06 5.89 -30.47
CA PRO A 269 6.31 6.02 -31.73
C PRO A 269 5.10 5.08 -31.74
N TYR A 270 4.12 5.34 -30.86
CA TYR A 270 3.03 4.40 -30.57
C TYR A 270 2.08 4.16 -31.77
N ASN A 271 2.01 5.07 -32.75
CA ASN A 271 1.21 4.88 -33.96
C ASN A 271 1.83 3.87 -34.94
N GLU A 272 3.11 3.57 -34.79
CA GLU A 272 3.78 2.51 -35.56
C GLU A 272 3.61 1.12 -34.95
N LEU A 273 3.13 1.05 -33.71
CA LEU A 273 3.02 -0.20 -32.96
C LEU A 273 1.62 -0.78 -33.05
N MET A 274 1.54 -2.09 -33.29
CA MET A 274 0.31 -2.83 -33.02
C MET A 274 0.29 -3.20 -31.54
N ILE A 275 -0.28 -2.33 -30.70
CA ILE A 275 -0.51 -2.62 -29.28
C ILE A 275 -1.77 -3.49 -29.15
N ASN A 276 -1.85 -4.30 -28.09
CA ASN A 276 -3.04 -5.08 -27.79
C ASN A 276 -4.30 -4.17 -27.80
N PRO A 277 -5.37 -4.51 -28.56
CA PRO A 277 -6.54 -3.66 -28.69
C PRO A 277 -7.28 -3.37 -27.37
N VAL A 278 -7.25 -4.29 -26.41
CA VAL A 278 -7.78 -4.04 -25.06
C VAL A 278 -6.86 -3.08 -24.32
N SER A 279 -5.55 -3.26 -24.45
CA SER A 279 -4.57 -2.44 -23.74
C SER A 279 -4.49 -1.00 -24.23
N VAL A 280 -4.58 -0.78 -25.55
CA VAL A 280 -4.49 0.56 -26.13
C VAL A 280 -5.62 1.48 -25.66
N VAL A 281 -6.81 0.92 -25.38
CA VAL A 281 -7.97 1.68 -24.87
C VAL A 281 -7.63 2.31 -23.52
N TRP A 282 -7.15 1.52 -22.55
CA TRP A 282 -6.84 2.05 -21.24
C TRP A 282 -5.52 2.81 -21.21
N LEU A 283 -4.55 2.48 -22.06
CA LEU A 283 -3.31 3.26 -22.21
C LEU A 283 -3.63 4.69 -22.66
N SER A 284 -4.56 4.85 -23.61
CA SER A 284 -5.00 6.17 -24.07
C SER A 284 -5.84 6.89 -23.01
N ALA A 285 -6.86 6.22 -22.45
CA ALA A 285 -7.78 6.85 -21.49
C ALA A 285 -7.09 7.28 -20.18
N ASN A 286 -6.11 6.51 -19.71
CA ASN A 286 -5.30 6.88 -18.54
C ASN A 286 -4.12 7.81 -18.88
N GLY A 287 -3.97 8.24 -20.14
CA GLY A 287 -2.93 9.17 -20.55
C GLY A 287 -1.51 8.62 -20.41
N TRP A 288 -1.30 7.31 -20.62
CA TRP A 288 0.01 6.68 -20.50
C TRP A 288 0.90 6.92 -21.71
N LEU A 289 0.36 6.88 -22.94
CA LEU A 289 1.16 6.94 -24.17
C LEU A 289 2.09 8.18 -24.22
N PRO A 290 1.64 9.41 -23.87
CA PRO A 290 2.52 10.58 -23.86
C PRO A 290 3.60 10.54 -22.76
N LEU A 291 3.47 9.68 -21.74
CA LEU A 291 4.43 9.54 -20.65
C LEU A 291 5.54 8.55 -20.95
N ILE A 292 5.39 7.72 -21.99
CA ILE A 292 6.39 6.72 -22.32
C ILE A 292 7.60 7.39 -22.97
N THR A 293 8.75 7.23 -22.33
CA THR A 293 10.04 7.55 -22.95
C THR A 293 10.56 6.34 -23.69
N TYR A 294 11.22 6.59 -24.81
CA TYR A 294 11.75 5.55 -25.67
C TYR A 294 13.15 5.93 -26.15
N GLN A 295 14.05 4.96 -26.10
CA GLN A 295 15.39 5.07 -26.62
C GLN A 295 15.73 3.83 -27.46
N ARG A 296 16.05 4.04 -28.73
CA ARG A 296 16.64 3.02 -29.60
C ARG A 296 18.16 2.99 -29.37
N LEU A 297 18.63 2.02 -28.59
CA LEU A 297 20.05 1.82 -28.28
C LEU A 297 20.79 1.17 -29.46
N SER A 298 20.12 0.25 -30.17
CA SER A 298 20.59 -0.34 -31.42
C SER A 298 19.38 -0.85 -32.23
N PRO A 299 19.55 -1.38 -33.46
CA PRO A 299 18.46 -2.06 -34.17
C PRO A 299 17.82 -3.21 -33.38
N ASN A 300 18.57 -3.82 -32.45
CA ASN A 300 18.17 -4.99 -31.66
C ASN A 300 18.13 -4.71 -30.15
N LEU A 301 18.11 -3.44 -29.73
CA LEU A 301 17.96 -3.10 -28.33
C LEU A 301 17.24 -1.75 -28.20
N ALA A 302 16.12 -1.75 -27.50
CA ALA A 302 15.41 -0.54 -27.13
C ALA A 302 15.26 -0.46 -25.61
N ARG A 303 15.11 0.75 -25.07
CA ARG A 303 14.80 1.01 -23.67
C ARG A 303 13.52 1.81 -23.60
N LEU A 304 12.58 1.34 -22.78
CA LEU A 304 11.38 2.07 -22.42
C LEU A 304 11.51 2.64 -21.01
N GLY A 305 10.89 3.78 -20.76
CA GLY A 305 10.73 4.36 -19.44
C GLY A 305 9.42 5.15 -19.33
N ILE A 306 9.16 5.72 -18.16
CA ILE A 306 7.95 6.51 -17.88
C ILE A 306 8.37 7.83 -17.23
N ILE A 307 7.88 8.96 -17.75
CA ILE A 307 8.07 10.27 -17.13
C ILE A 307 7.41 10.30 -15.75
N GLY A 308 8.16 10.77 -14.75
CA GLY A 308 7.71 10.79 -13.35
C GLY A 308 7.85 9.44 -12.64
N SER A 309 8.56 8.49 -13.23
CA SER A 309 8.90 7.19 -12.65
C SER A 309 10.36 6.83 -12.96
N ASN A 310 11.00 6.09 -12.06
CA ASN A 310 12.35 5.54 -12.30
C ASN A 310 12.29 4.15 -12.96
N GLN A 311 11.09 3.64 -13.27
CA GLN A 311 10.92 2.34 -13.91
C GLN A 311 11.34 2.41 -15.37
N THR A 312 12.20 1.47 -15.77
CA THR A 312 12.62 1.25 -17.16
C THR A 312 12.63 -0.23 -17.47
N ILE A 313 12.52 -0.58 -18.74
CA ILE A 313 12.72 -1.95 -19.23
C ILE A 313 13.53 -1.93 -20.52
N ASP A 314 14.50 -2.83 -20.62
CA ASP A 314 15.20 -3.10 -21.87
C ASP A 314 14.42 -4.13 -22.66
N VAL A 315 14.25 -3.85 -23.95
CA VAL A 315 13.50 -4.65 -24.90
C VAL A 315 14.47 -5.23 -25.92
N ILE A 316 14.57 -6.56 -25.90
CA ILE A 316 15.31 -7.34 -26.88
C ILE A 316 14.35 -7.99 -27.90
N PRO A 317 14.85 -8.35 -29.09
CA PRO A 317 14.12 -9.09 -30.10
C PRO A 317 13.49 -10.38 -29.55
N CYS A 318 12.35 -10.75 -30.13
CA CYS A 318 11.71 -12.03 -29.90
C CYS A 318 11.37 -12.62 -31.28
N PRO A 319 12.29 -13.33 -31.93
CA PRO A 319 12.09 -13.85 -33.29
C PRO A 319 10.99 -14.92 -33.34
N ALA A 320 10.79 -15.65 -32.24
CA ALA A 320 9.69 -16.59 -32.05
C ALA A 320 9.27 -16.59 -30.57
N SER A 321 7.99 -16.86 -30.29
CA SER A 321 7.43 -17.00 -28.94
C SER A 321 7.38 -18.49 -28.53
N PRO A 322 7.64 -18.86 -27.25
CA PRO A 322 8.04 -17.99 -26.15
C PRO A 322 9.41 -17.34 -26.41
N CYS A 323 9.57 -16.10 -25.95
CA CYS A 323 10.82 -15.39 -26.15
C CYS A 323 11.97 -16.10 -25.40
N PRO A 324 13.19 -16.11 -25.93
CA PRO A 324 14.35 -16.70 -25.27
C PRO A 324 14.67 -16.03 -23.93
#